data_AF-A0A357MP31-F1
#
_entry.id   AF-A0A357MP31-F1
#
_cell.length_a   1.000
_cell.length_b   1.000
_cell.length_c   1.000
_cell.angle_alpha   90.00
_cell.angle_beta   90.00
_cell.angle_gamma   90.00
#
_symmetry.space_group_name_H-M   'P 1'
#
loop_
_entity.id
_entity.type
_entity.pdbx_description
1 polymer ?
#
loop_
_entity_poly.entity_id
_entity_poly.type
_entity_poly.pdbx_seq_one_letter_code
_entity_poly.pdbx_strand_id
1 'polypeptide(L)'
;MSARRLVAVALFAALLGGMGRAPEPVPPACTVLETVPGEVLGAAARFETVQARENEDMTLSLCHALDADGLPVATLLLRHDLSPSAPPDAGTQRAALLEELAETFGAAPDAREPALGEAALWVADVSQLTIWDRDGRVTMIVTAPGPDAEAIGRALLAALD
;
A
#
# COMPACT_ATOMS: atom_id res chain seq x y z
N MET A 1 -18.11 7.54 57.73
CA MET A 1 -17.45 8.12 56.54
C MET A 1 -17.37 7.02 55.49
N SER A 2 -18.22 7.10 54.46
CA SER A 2 -18.53 5.97 53.57
C SER A 2 -17.56 5.87 52.40
N ALA A 3 -16.78 4.79 52.35
CA ALA A 3 -15.79 4.45 51.33
C ALA A 3 -16.35 4.17 49.91
N ARG A 4 -17.65 4.45 49.66
CA ARG A 4 -18.33 4.14 48.39
C ARG A 4 -18.22 5.23 47.32
N ARG A 5 -17.59 6.37 47.61
CA ARG A 5 -17.51 7.51 46.66
C ARG A 5 -16.25 7.54 45.78
N LEU A 6 -15.27 6.67 46.02
CA LEU A 6 -13.98 6.69 45.30
C LEU A 6 -13.93 5.80 44.04
N VAL A 7 -14.91 4.92 43.82
CA VAL A 7 -14.90 3.98 42.67
C VAL A 7 -15.49 4.59 41.39
N ALA A 8 -16.28 5.66 41.50
CA ALA A 8 -17.00 6.24 40.35
C ALA A 8 -16.12 7.11 39.42
N VAL A 9 -14.96 7.58 39.87
CA VAL A 9 -14.09 8.48 39.07
C VAL A 9 -13.15 7.71 38.14
N ALA A 10 -12.82 6.44 38.43
CA ALA A 10 -11.89 5.66 37.62
C ALA A 10 -12.49 5.15 36.29
N LEU A 11 -13.82 5.00 36.18
CA LEU A 11 -14.47 4.50 34.96
C LEU A 11 -14.62 5.55 33.86
N PHE A 12 -14.56 6.85 34.16
CA PHE A 12 -14.70 7.90 33.15
C PHE A 12 -13.42 8.20 32.38
N ALA A 13 -12.24 7.90 32.94
CA ALA A 13 -10.96 8.12 32.26
C ALA A 13 -10.70 7.12 31.11
N ALA A 14 -11.33 5.94 31.14
CA ALA A 14 -11.16 4.92 30.10
C ALA A 14 -11.94 5.22 28.80
N LEU A 15 -12.93 6.12 28.84
CA LEU A 15 -13.75 6.46 27.66
C LEU A 15 -13.19 7.63 26.83
N LEU A 16 -12.24 8.39 27.38
CA LEU A 16 -11.62 9.54 26.69
C LEU A 16 -10.32 9.18 25.95
N GLY A 17 -9.77 7.97 26.16
CA GLY A 17 -8.54 7.52 25.51
C GLY A 17 -8.69 7.05 24.06
N GLY A 18 -9.92 7.08 23.52
CA GLY A 18 -10.24 6.57 22.18
C GLY A 18 -10.34 7.62 21.09
N MET A 19 -9.75 8.80 21.24
CA MET A 19 -9.53 9.69 20.08
C MET A 19 -8.40 9.10 19.25
N GLY A 20 -8.74 8.08 18.45
CA GLY A 20 -7.83 7.51 17.45
C GLY A 20 -7.28 8.66 16.62
N ARG A 21 -5.95 8.75 16.54
CA ARG A 21 -5.27 9.68 15.64
C ARG A 21 -5.81 9.40 14.24
N ALA A 22 -6.31 10.43 13.57
CA ALA A 22 -6.76 10.29 12.19
C ALA A 22 -5.60 9.66 11.38
N PRO A 23 -5.89 8.71 10.46
CA PRO A 23 -4.85 8.08 9.65
C PRO A 23 -3.99 9.16 8.98
N GLU A 24 -2.68 8.98 9.02
CA GLU A 24 -1.77 9.92 8.37
C GLU A 24 -2.01 9.89 6.86
N PRO A 25 -2.18 11.04 6.19
CA PRO A 25 -2.42 11.06 4.76
C PRO A 25 -1.29 10.36 4.01
N VAL A 26 -1.66 9.58 3.00
CA VAL A 26 -0.73 8.88 2.13
C VAL A 26 -0.24 9.86 1.05
N PRO A 27 1.08 10.05 0.87
CA PRO A 27 1.61 10.94 -0.17
C PRO A 27 1.25 10.46 -1.58
N PRO A 28 1.24 11.33 -2.61
CA PRO A 28 1.05 10.92 -4.00
C PRO A 28 2.12 9.94 -4.50
N ALA A 29 1.76 9.04 -5.42
CA ALA A 29 2.66 7.98 -5.93
C ALA A 29 4.01 8.49 -6.43
N CYS A 30 4.09 9.62 -7.15
CA CYS A 30 5.39 10.13 -7.60
C CYS A 30 6.27 10.61 -6.45
N THR A 31 5.68 11.27 -5.45
CA THR A 31 6.42 11.66 -4.25
C THR A 31 6.99 10.45 -3.53
N VAL A 32 6.23 9.34 -3.45
CA VAL A 32 6.73 8.10 -2.85
C VAL A 32 7.82 7.47 -3.74
N LEU A 33 7.59 7.37 -5.05
CA LEU A 33 8.53 6.72 -5.98
C LEU A 33 9.86 7.48 -6.11
N GLU A 34 9.85 8.81 -5.96
CA GLU A 34 11.06 9.67 -5.91
C GLU A 34 11.98 9.37 -4.72
N THR A 35 11.46 8.75 -3.65
CA THR A 35 12.27 8.36 -2.49
C THR A 35 13.05 7.07 -2.71
N VAL A 36 12.68 6.28 -3.73
CA VAL A 36 13.33 5.01 -4.02
C VAL A 36 14.74 5.28 -4.56
N PRO A 37 15.79 4.66 -4.00
CA PRO A 37 17.15 4.89 -4.46
C PRO A 37 17.31 4.61 -5.96
N GLY A 38 18.05 5.48 -6.67
CA GLY A 38 18.23 5.36 -8.12
C GLY A 38 18.89 4.04 -8.54
N GLU A 39 19.75 3.46 -7.70
CA GLU A 39 20.33 2.14 -7.94
C GLU A 39 19.29 1.00 -7.93
N VAL A 40 18.12 1.20 -7.33
CA VAL A 40 17.01 0.24 -7.28
C VAL A 40 16.04 0.44 -8.45
N LEU A 41 15.80 1.69 -8.88
CA LEU A 41 14.91 2.01 -10.01
C LEU A 41 15.57 1.82 -11.38
N GLY A 42 16.89 1.60 -11.42
CA GLY A 42 17.67 1.78 -12.63
C GLY A 42 17.84 3.26 -12.97
N ALA A 43 18.43 3.58 -14.12
CA ALA A 43 18.74 4.94 -14.54
C ALA A 43 17.50 5.79 -14.90
N ALA A 44 16.52 5.89 -13.98
CA ALA A 44 15.36 6.76 -14.11
C ALA A 44 15.83 8.22 -14.20
N ALA A 45 15.36 8.89 -15.26
CA ALA A 45 15.70 10.27 -15.56
C ALA A 45 14.62 11.25 -15.08
N ARG A 46 13.36 10.80 -14.99
CA ARG A 46 12.23 11.63 -14.57
C ARG A 46 11.08 10.80 -14.01
N PHE A 47 10.23 11.46 -13.24
CA PHE A 47 8.98 10.91 -12.70
C PHE A 47 7.79 11.63 -13.34
N GLU A 48 6.74 10.89 -13.68
CA GLU A 48 5.55 11.41 -14.34
C GLU A 48 4.28 10.91 -13.66
N THR A 49 3.45 11.84 -13.17
CA THR A 49 2.11 11.52 -12.68
C THR A 49 1.20 11.25 -13.88
N VAL A 50 0.73 10.01 -13.99
CA VAL A 50 -0.15 9.58 -15.09
C VAL A 50 -1.60 9.78 -14.71
N GLN A 51 -1.94 9.52 -13.46
CA GLN A 51 -3.30 9.62 -12.95
C GLN A 51 -3.28 10.05 -11.48
N ALA A 52 -4.20 10.94 -11.12
CA ALA A 52 -4.52 11.26 -9.73
C ALA A 52 -6.04 11.41 -9.62
N ARG A 53 -6.63 10.77 -8.62
CA ARG A 53 -8.06 10.85 -8.30
C ARG A 53 -8.23 10.87 -6.79
N GLU A 54 -9.17 11.68 -6.34
CA GLU A 54 -9.56 11.81 -4.94
C GLU A 54 -11.06 11.99 -4.87
N ASN A 55 -11.69 11.26 -3.96
CA ASN A 55 -13.07 11.44 -3.56
C ASN A 55 -13.20 11.10 -2.06
N GLU A 56 -14.44 11.09 -1.56
CA GLU A 56 -14.70 10.84 -0.13
C GLU A 56 -14.31 9.43 0.35
N ASP A 57 -14.27 8.46 -0.55
CA ASP A 57 -14.02 7.05 -0.21
C ASP A 57 -12.61 6.58 -0.54
N MET A 58 -11.86 7.31 -1.37
CA MET A 58 -10.52 6.90 -1.76
C MET A 58 -9.65 8.03 -2.30
N THR A 59 -8.33 7.85 -2.15
CA THR A 59 -7.34 8.47 -3.02
C THR A 59 -6.66 7.41 -3.88
N LEU A 60 -6.35 7.78 -5.13
CA LEU A 60 -5.59 6.98 -6.06
C LEU A 60 -4.61 7.86 -6.82
N SER A 61 -3.38 7.39 -6.93
CA SER A 61 -2.35 8.04 -7.73
C SER A 61 -1.52 7.00 -8.48
N LEU A 62 -1.15 7.33 -9.71
CA LEU A 62 -0.34 6.49 -10.60
C LEU A 62 0.86 7.30 -11.07
N CYS A 63 2.05 6.76 -10.85
CA CYS A 63 3.30 7.36 -11.30
C CYS A 63 4.11 6.41 -12.16
N HIS A 64 4.78 6.94 -13.18
CA HIS A 64 5.86 6.28 -13.88
C HIS A 64 7.20 6.88 -13.47
N ALA A 65 8.17 6.02 -13.17
CA ALA A 65 9.59 6.34 -13.30
C ALA A 65 10.01 6.01 -14.73
N LEU A 66 10.58 6.98 -15.43
CA LEU A 66 10.92 6.88 -16.85
C LEU A 66 12.43 7.02 -17.04
N ASP A 67 13.00 6.22 -17.95
CA ASP A 67 14.40 6.35 -18.35
C ASP A 67 14.64 7.59 -19.25
N ALA A 68 15.88 7.74 -19.72
CA ALA A 68 16.29 8.84 -20.59
C ALA A 68 15.57 8.84 -21.95
N ASP A 69 15.10 7.69 -22.42
CA ASP A 69 14.35 7.53 -23.67
C ASP A 69 12.84 7.72 -23.46
N GLY A 70 12.41 7.95 -22.21
CA GLY A 70 11.03 8.15 -21.82
C GLY A 70 10.22 6.87 -21.68
N LEU A 71 10.88 5.71 -21.58
CA LEU A 71 10.23 4.42 -21.36
C LEU A 71 10.06 4.13 -19.86
N PRO A 72 8.94 3.52 -19.43
CA PRO A 72 8.74 3.14 -18.04
C PRO A 72 9.73 2.07 -17.57
N VAL A 73 10.48 2.39 -16.52
CA VAL A 73 11.34 1.45 -15.79
C VAL A 73 10.67 0.94 -14.51
N ALA A 74 9.76 1.74 -13.93
CA ALA A 74 8.87 1.30 -12.87
C ALA A 74 7.56 2.08 -12.93
N THR A 75 6.47 1.42 -12.57
CA THR A 75 5.15 2.03 -12.42
C THR A 75 4.65 1.75 -11.01
N LEU A 76 4.19 2.78 -10.30
CA LEU A 76 3.55 2.67 -8.99
C LEU A 76 2.12 3.17 -9.08
N LEU A 77 1.16 2.29 -8.85
CA LEU A 77 -0.20 2.66 -8.47
C LEU A 77 -0.31 2.60 -6.94
N LEU A 78 -0.75 3.69 -6.34
CA LEU A 78 -0.97 3.83 -4.92
C LEU A 78 -2.44 4.18 -4.69
N ARG A 79 -3.16 3.31 -3.97
CA ARG A 79 -4.54 3.49 -3.56
C ARG A 79 -4.61 3.54 -2.04
N HIS A 80 -5.39 4.48 -1.52
CA HIS A 80 -5.73 4.55 -0.09
C HIS A 80 -7.25 4.56 0.06
N ASP A 81 -7.78 3.58 0.77
CA ASP A 81 -9.19 3.45 1.11
C ASP A 81 -9.55 4.32 2.32
N LEU A 82 -10.30 5.38 2.05
CA LEU A 82 -10.80 6.36 3.03
C LEU A 82 -12.23 6.04 3.49
N SER A 83 -12.81 4.92 3.04
CA SER A 83 -14.19 4.58 3.37
C SER A 83 -14.34 4.39 4.89
N PRO A 84 -15.52 4.73 5.45
CA PRO A 84 -15.77 4.60 6.89
C PRO A 84 -15.82 3.14 7.35
N SER A 85 -16.13 2.22 6.44
CA SER A 85 -16.01 0.78 6.67
C SER A 85 -14.54 0.35 6.68
N ALA A 86 -14.19 -0.63 7.52
CA ALA A 86 -12.90 -1.30 7.37
C ALA A 86 -12.92 -2.15 6.09
N PRO A 87 -11.87 -2.11 5.25
CA PRO A 87 -11.71 -3.09 4.20
C PRO A 87 -11.52 -4.49 4.82
N PRO A 88 -11.63 -5.56 4.03
CA PRO A 88 -11.13 -6.87 4.45
C PRO A 88 -9.66 -6.77 4.87
N ASP A 89 -9.20 -7.60 5.80
CA ASP A 89 -7.80 -7.62 6.19
C ASP A 89 -6.88 -7.94 4.99
N ALA A 90 -5.62 -7.53 5.09
CA ALA A 90 -4.62 -7.68 4.02
C ALA A 90 -4.47 -9.13 3.53
N GLY A 91 -4.56 -10.12 4.42
CA GLY A 91 -4.48 -11.54 4.07
C GLY A 91 -5.67 -12.01 3.25
N THR A 92 -6.88 -11.59 3.65
CA THR A 92 -8.12 -11.85 2.91
C THR A 92 -8.09 -11.19 1.52
N GLN A 93 -7.64 -9.93 1.42
CA GLN A 93 -7.51 -9.24 0.12
C GLN A 93 -6.53 -9.96 -0.81
N ARG A 94 -5.37 -10.39 -0.29
CA ARG A 94 -4.39 -11.15 -1.06
C ARG A 94 -4.96 -12.48 -1.57
N ALA A 95 -5.66 -13.22 -0.71
CA ALA A 95 -6.29 -14.48 -1.10
C ALA A 95 -7.34 -14.28 -2.21
N ALA A 96 -8.15 -13.22 -2.10
CA ALA A 96 -9.12 -12.85 -3.13
C ALA A 96 -8.44 -12.50 -4.47
N LEU A 97 -7.32 -11.76 -4.45
CA LEU A 97 -6.57 -11.47 -5.67
C LEU A 97 -6.00 -12.74 -6.32
N LEU A 98 -5.47 -13.67 -5.53
CA LEU A 98 -4.98 -14.95 -6.04
C LEU A 98 -6.09 -15.77 -6.70
N GLU A 99 -7.27 -15.79 -6.12
CA GLU A 99 -8.46 -16.46 -6.68
C GLU A 99 -8.88 -15.81 -8.01
N GLU A 100 -9.01 -14.48 -8.04
CA GLU A 100 -9.34 -13.71 -9.25
C GLU A 100 -8.34 -13.96 -10.39
N LEU A 101 -7.04 -13.98 -10.06
CA LEU A 101 -5.99 -14.27 -11.05
C LEU A 101 -6.10 -15.72 -11.55
N ALA A 102 -6.36 -16.68 -10.68
CA ALA A 102 -6.51 -18.08 -11.08
C ALA A 102 -7.73 -18.29 -11.99
N GLU A 103 -8.84 -17.61 -11.72
CA GLU A 103 -10.02 -17.59 -12.60
C GLU A 103 -9.70 -16.93 -13.94
N THR A 104 -8.99 -15.79 -13.93
CA THR A 104 -8.65 -15.03 -15.13
C THR A 104 -7.70 -15.79 -16.06
N PHE A 105 -6.69 -16.46 -15.51
CA PHE A 105 -5.72 -17.24 -16.29
C PHE A 105 -6.17 -18.68 -16.56
N GLY A 106 -7.24 -19.15 -15.90
CA GLY A 106 -7.72 -20.53 -15.99
C GLY A 106 -6.80 -21.56 -15.31
N ALA A 107 -5.82 -21.10 -14.54
CA ALA A 107 -4.87 -21.90 -13.77
C ALA A 107 -4.26 -21.04 -12.65
N ALA A 108 -3.69 -21.67 -11.62
CA ALA A 108 -2.98 -20.94 -10.57
C ALA A 108 -1.78 -20.16 -11.17
N PRO A 109 -1.65 -18.85 -10.89
CA PRO A 109 -0.56 -18.04 -11.43
C PRO A 109 0.79 -18.42 -10.81
N ASP A 110 1.89 -18.12 -11.50
CA ASP A 110 3.22 -18.19 -10.89
C ASP A 110 3.40 -17.03 -9.90
N ALA A 111 3.07 -17.30 -8.64
CA ALA A 111 3.01 -16.30 -7.58
C ALA A 111 3.79 -16.68 -6.33
N ARG A 112 4.25 -15.65 -5.61
CA ARG A 112 5.04 -15.77 -4.37
C ARG A 112 4.64 -14.65 -3.41
N GLU A 113 4.71 -14.93 -2.12
CA GLU A 113 4.24 -14.04 -1.05
C GLU A 113 5.42 -13.47 -0.26
N PRO A 114 6.06 -12.37 -0.74
CA PRO A 114 7.17 -11.77 -0.01
C PRO A 114 6.68 -11.16 1.33
N ALA A 115 7.57 -11.13 2.33
CA ALA A 115 7.29 -10.54 3.64
C ALA A 115 7.42 -9.00 3.58
N LEU A 116 6.40 -8.35 3.03
CA LEU A 116 6.31 -6.89 2.86
C LEU A 116 4.93 -6.40 3.31
N GLY A 117 4.89 -5.25 4.00
CA GLY A 117 3.67 -4.70 4.58
C GLY A 117 3.00 -5.70 5.51
N GLU A 118 1.67 -5.68 5.53
CA GLU A 118 0.86 -6.68 6.23
C GLU A 118 0.63 -7.93 5.36
N ALA A 119 0.52 -7.75 4.05
CA ALA A 119 0.53 -8.82 3.06
C ALA A 119 1.12 -8.31 1.75
N ALA A 120 1.73 -9.20 0.98
CA ALA A 120 2.14 -8.90 -0.39
C ALA A 120 2.03 -10.14 -1.29
N LEU A 121 1.92 -9.88 -2.60
CA LEU A 121 1.84 -10.87 -3.64
C LEU A 121 2.65 -10.41 -4.86
N TRP A 122 3.67 -11.17 -5.23
CA TRP A 122 4.35 -11.03 -6.50
C TRP A 122 3.79 -12.05 -7.49
N VAL A 123 3.46 -11.58 -8.69
CA VAL A 123 2.96 -12.40 -9.80
C VAL A 123 3.95 -12.28 -10.96
N ALA A 124 4.67 -13.35 -11.25
CA ALA A 124 5.76 -13.35 -12.23
C ALA A 124 5.25 -13.12 -13.66
N ASP A 125 4.10 -13.71 -14.00
CA ASP A 125 3.49 -13.65 -15.34
C ASP A 125 3.22 -12.22 -15.85
N VAL A 126 2.97 -11.29 -14.92
CA VAL A 126 2.70 -9.86 -15.20
C VAL A 126 3.75 -8.92 -14.60
N SER A 127 4.82 -9.47 -14.00
CA SER A 127 5.89 -8.70 -13.34
C SER A 127 5.37 -7.64 -12.37
N GLN A 128 4.40 -8.04 -11.54
CA GLN A 128 3.68 -7.13 -10.65
C GLN A 128 3.79 -7.56 -9.18
N LEU A 129 4.17 -6.62 -8.32
CA LEU A 129 4.12 -6.74 -6.87
C LEU A 129 2.94 -5.93 -6.33
N THR A 130 1.99 -6.58 -5.68
CA THR A 130 0.94 -5.92 -4.90
C THR A 130 1.29 -6.00 -3.41
N ILE A 131 1.21 -4.88 -2.70
CA ILE A 131 1.47 -4.77 -1.26
C ILE A 131 0.25 -4.13 -0.59
N TRP A 132 -0.22 -4.73 0.49
CA TRP A 132 -1.25 -4.20 1.37
C TRP A 132 -0.64 -3.80 2.70
N ASP A 133 -1.03 -2.65 3.20
CA ASP A 133 -0.50 -2.05 4.42
C ASP A 133 -1.57 -1.21 5.14
N ARG A 134 -1.29 -0.83 6.39
CA ARG A 134 -2.16 -0.02 7.26
C ARG A 134 -3.60 -0.55 7.36
N ASP A 135 -3.74 -1.73 7.96
CA ASP A 135 -4.98 -2.50 8.09
C ASP A 135 -5.65 -2.78 6.72
N GLY A 136 -4.85 -3.03 5.69
CA GLY A 136 -5.30 -3.24 4.32
C GLY A 136 -5.92 -2.03 3.63
N ARG A 137 -5.81 -0.82 4.20
CA ARG A 137 -6.34 0.42 3.58
C ARG A 137 -5.43 0.98 2.50
N VAL A 138 -4.14 0.72 2.58
CA VAL A 138 -3.18 1.15 1.57
C VAL A 138 -2.84 -0.02 0.68
N THR A 139 -3.02 0.16 -0.62
CA THR A 139 -2.59 -0.80 -1.64
C THR A 139 -1.58 -0.13 -2.56
N MET A 140 -0.40 -0.72 -2.66
CA MET A 140 0.62 -0.36 -3.64
C MET A 140 0.71 -1.47 -4.68
N ILE A 141 0.69 -1.11 -5.95
CA ILE A 141 0.96 -2.01 -7.06
C ILE A 141 2.17 -1.48 -7.79
N VAL A 142 3.25 -2.25 -7.78
CA VAL A 142 4.51 -1.96 -8.46
C VAL A 142 4.64 -2.88 -9.66
N THR A 143 4.79 -2.29 -10.84
CA THR A 143 5.18 -3.02 -12.06
C THR A 143 6.58 -2.58 -12.44
N ALA A 144 7.52 -3.53 -12.48
CA ALA A 144 8.91 -3.28 -12.87
C ALA A 144 9.51 -4.56 -13.48
N PRO A 145 10.37 -4.46 -14.50
CA PRO A 145 11.04 -5.61 -15.07
C PRO A 145 12.10 -6.17 -14.10
N GLY A 146 11.95 -7.43 -13.69
CA GLY A 146 13.02 -8.19 -13.03
C GLY A 146 12.98 -8.29 -11.49
N PRO A 147 14.09 -8.69 -10.85
CA PRO A 147 14.15 -9.03 -9.41
C PRO A 147 14.00 -7.84 -8.47
N ASP A 148 13.96 -6.62 -8.99
CA ASP A 148 14.03 -5.38 -8.20
C ASP A 148 12.68 -4.94 -7.62
N ALA A 149 11.56 -5.52 -8.06
CA ALA A 149 10.23 -5.15 -7.57
C ALA A 149 10.08 -5.24 -6.04
N GLU A 150 10.70 -6.25 -5.41
CA GLU A 150 10.73 -6.35 -3.94
C GLU A 150 11.60 -5.28 -3.28
N ALA A 151 12.73 -4.92 -3.88
CA ALA A 151 13.60 -3.87 -3.37
C ALA A 151 12.90 -2.51 -3.47
N ILE A 152 12.22 -2.25 -4.59
CA ILE A 152 11.33 -1.10 -4.77
C ILE A 152 10.24 -1.15 -3.68
N GLY A 153 9.54 -2.27 -3.53
CA GLY A 153 8.48 -2.44 -2.52
C GLY A 153 8.93 -2.13 -1.09
N ARG A 154 10.13 -2.57 -0.68
CA ARG A 154 10.72 -2.22 0.63
C ARG A 154 10.97 -0.72 0.78
N ALA A 155 11.54 -0.09 -0.25
CA ALA A 155 11.82 1.34 -0.23
C ALA A 155 10.53 2.17 -0.15
N LEU A 156 9.48 1.75 -0.86
CA LEU A 156 8.17 2.40 -0.83
C LEU A 156 7.52 2.33 0.55
N LEU A 157 7.55 1.16 1.22
CA LEU A 157 7.02 1.02 2.58
C LEU A 157 7.74 1.95 3.57
N ALA A 158 9.07 2.02 3.49
CA ALA A 158 9.86 2.91 4.35
C ALA A 158 9.55 4.40 4.14
N ALA A 159 8.97 4.78 2.98
CA ALA A 159 8.55 6.14 2.70
C ALA A 159 7.13 6.46 3.18
N LEU A 160 6.38 5.45 3.64
CA LEU A 160 5.07 5.59 4.24
C LEU A 160 5.10 5.54 5.79
N ASP A 161 6.22 5.15 6.40
CA ASP A 161 6.43 5.16 7.85
C ASP A 161 6.89 6.54 8.38
#